data_AF-E3PRD0-F1
#
_entry.id   AF-E3PRD0-F1
#
_cell.length_a   1.000
_cell.length_b   1.000
_cell.length_c   1.000
_cell.angle_alpha   90.00
_cell.angle_beta   90.00
_cell.angle_gamma   90.00
#
_symmetry.space_group_name_H-M   'P 1'
#
loop_
_entity.id
_entity.type
_entity.pdbx_description
1 polymer ?
#
loop_
_entity_poly.entity_id
_entity_poly.type
_entity_poly.pdbx_seq_one_letter_code
_entity_poly.pdbx_strand_id
1 'polypeptide(L)'
;MPASWNKEALKAQAISARNYAIKNLNKYKSLGFDLCTTQNSQVYGGVDAEHVDTNKAVDETRGILAYHSGNVADLFYHSSSGGKTENSENIWSNAVPYLRGVEDPYSLGSPNDYWEYKISKSEIENLLRSKGKNIGNFLGIRIDKISENERILKLTFVGDSGETTIEKEAIRGLFGYSNLKSNWFTINSQNTKNTQSIVSDSYIAALNDLQLFLNKSESNKINGYSNLSNNDIITSQDYLFQGKGYGHGLGMSQYGAKKMAEQGYTFDEILKYYFKGIDVY
;
A
#
# COMPACT_ATOMS: atom_id res chain seq x y z
N MET A 1 -0.08 -13.85 -10.90
CA MET A 1 -0.14 -14.92 -9.89
C MET A 1 0.65 -16.12 -10.43
N PRO A 2 1.57 -16.73 -9.67
CA PRO A 2 2.34 -17.89 -10.14
C PRO A 2 1.44 -19.07 -10.51
N ALA A 3 1.69 -19.70 -11.65
CA ALA A 3 0.86 -20.80 -12.16
C ALA A 3 0.89 -22.06 -11.27
N SER A 4 1.92 -22.22 -10.45
CA SER A 4 2.06 -23.33 -9.50
C SER A 4 1.18 -23.20 -8.25
N TRP A 5 0.46 -22.10 -8.09
CA TRP A 5 -0.42 -21.91 -6.94
C TRP A 5 -1.71 -22.73 -7.07
N ASN A 6 -2.37 -22.95 -5.92
CA ASN A 6 -3.59 -23.74 -5.86
C ASN A 6 -4.65 -23.23 -6.86
N LYS A 7 -5.30 -24.17 -7.56
CA LYS A 7 -6.29 -23.88 -8.59
C LYS A 7 -7.38 -22.92 -8.15
N GLU A 8 -7.84 -22.98 -6.90
CA GLU A 8 -8.93 -22.12 -6.42
C GLU A 8 -8.48 -20.65 -6.29
N ALA A 9 -7.21 -20.39 -5.96
CA ALA A 9 -6.64 -19.06 -6.03
C ALA A 9 -6.49 -18.56 -7.48
N LEU A 10 -6.09 -19.44 -8.40
CA LEU A 10 -6.00 -19.11 -9.84
C LEU A 10 -7.39 -18.76 -10.40
N LYS A 11 -8.43 -19.48 -10.00
CA LYS A 11 -9.82 -19.20 -10.39
C LYS A 11 -10.31 -17.86 -9.85
N ALA A 12 -10.07 -17.57 -8.58
CA ALA A 12 -10.41 -16.27 -8.00
C ALA A 12 -9.71 -15.12 -8.75
N GLN A 13 -8.44 -15.31 -9.12
CA GLN A 13 -7.68 -14.37 -9.94
C GLN A 13 -8.25 -14.22 -11.36
N ALA A 14 -8.65 -15.31 -12.00
CA ALA A 14 -9.24 -15.31 -13.34
C ALA A 14 -10.56 -14.52 -13.38
N ILE A 15 -11.44 -14.75 -12.39
CA ILE A 15 -12.70 -13.99 -12.26
C ILE A 15 -12.40 -12.52 -11.97
N SER A 16 -11.45 -12.22 -11.08
CA SER A 16 -11.06 -10.83 -10.79
C SER A 16 -10.56 -10.08 -12.03
N ALA A 17 -9.71 -10.73 -12.83
CA ALA A 17 -9.21 -10.17 -14.09
C ALA A 17 -10.32 -9.99 -15.14
N ARG A 18 -11.26 -10.95 -15.24
CA ARG A 18 -12.41 -10.88 -16.15
C ARG A 18 -13.36 -9.74 -15.79
N ASN A 19 -13.69 -9.60 -14.51
CA ASN A 19 -14.46 -8.49 -13.98
C ASN A 19 -13.82 -7.14 -14.34
N TYR A 20 -12.51 -7.00 -14.11
CA TYR A 20 -11.77 -5.79 -14.48
C TYR A 20 -11.85 -5.52 -15.99
N ALA A 21 -11.61 -6.53 -16.81
CA ALA A 21 -11.63 -6.40 -18.27
C ALA A 21 -12.98 -5.88 -18.77
N ILE A 22 -14.09 -6.49 -18.33
CA ILE A 22 -15.45 -6.07 -18.70
C ILE A 22 -15.74 -4.65 -18.27
N LYS A 23 -15.38 -4.29 -17.03
CA LYS A 23 -15.60 -2.95 -16.47
C LYS A 23 -14.80 -1.86 -17.16
N ASN A 24 -13.69 -2.21 -17.79
CA ASN A 24 -12.77 -1.28 -18.44
C ASN A 24 -12.76 -1.43 -19.96
N LEU A 25 -13.74 -2.11 -20.55
CA LEU A 25 -13.93 -2.10 -22.00
C LEU A 25 -14.08 -0.65 -22.50
N ASN A 26 -13.43 -0.34 -23.63
CA ASN A 26 -13.35 0.98 -24.24
C ASN A 26 -12.60 2.05 -23.44
N LYS A 27 -11.91 1.71 -22.33
CA LYS A 27 -11.18 2.70 -21.51
C LYS A 27 -10.18 3.52 -22.32
N TYR A 28 -9.51 2.90 -23.29
CA TYR A 28 -8.55 3.54 -24.19
C TYR A 28 -9.01 3.58 -25.64
N LYS A 29 -10.33 3.57 -25.89
CA LYS A 29 -10.90 3.52 -27.24
C LYS A 29 -10.35 4.62 -28.16
N SER A 30 -10.07 5.81 -27.63
CA SER A 30 -9.46 6.91 -28.38
C SER A 30 -8.04 6.62 -28.88
N LEU A 31 -7.35 5.66 -28.27
CA LEU A 31 -6.03 5.17 -28.64
C LEU A 31 -6.08 3.86 -29.46
N GLY A 32 -7.29 3.34 -29.75
CA GLY A 32 -7.49 2.16 -30.58
C GLY A 32 -7.41 0.81 -29.86
N PHE A 33 -7.40 0.78 -28.52
CA PHE A 33 -7.38 -0.46 -27.73
C PHE A 33 -8.24 -0.33 -26.45
N ASP A 34 -8.58 -1.44 -25.80
CA ASP A 34 -9.41 -1.42 -24.59
C ASP A 34 -8.58 -1.36 -23.30
N LEU A 35 -7.49 -2.12 -23.24
CA LEU A 35 -6.68 -2.34 -22.03
C LEU A 35 -5.18 -2.28 -22.34
N CYS A 36 -4.38 -1.83 -21.37
CA CYS A 36 -2.92 -1.89 -21.45
C CYS A 36 -2.38 -3.24 -20.94
N THR A 37 -1.16 -3.61 -21.36
CA THR A 37 -0.43 -4.80 -20.86
C THR A 37 0.36 -4.56 -19.57
N THR A 38 0.27 -3.35 -19.01
CA THR A 38 1.01 -2.91 -17.82
C THR A 38 0.09 -2.80 -16.60
N GLN A 39 0.67 -2.39 -15.46
CA GLN A 39 -0.06 -2.13 -14.22
C GLN A 39 -1.14 -1.03 -14.35
N ASN A 40 -1.16 -0.25 -15.44
CA ASN A 40 -2.26 0.68 -15.74
C ASN A 40 -3.59 -0.04 -16.04
N SER A 41 -3.52 -1.34 -16.36
CA SER A 41 -4.68 -2.21 -16.51
C SER A 41 -4.43 -3.54 -15.83
N GLN A 42 -3.97 -4.55 -16.56
CA GLN A 42 -3.65 -5.87 -16.05
C GLN A 42 -2.31 -6.27 -16.68
N VAL A 43 -1.41 -6.83 -15.87
CA VAL A 43 -0.11 -7.26 -16.40
C VAL A 43 -0.34 -8.45 -17.33
N TYR A 44 -0.03 -8.27 -18.62
CA TYR A 44 -0.11 -9.31 -19.64
C TYR A 44 1.28 -9.56 -20.20
N GLY A 45 1.82 -10.74 -19.94
CA GLY A 45 3.17 -11.16 -20.35
C GLY A 45 3.27 -11.66 -21.79
N GLY A 46 2.18 -11.63 -22.57
CA GLY A 46 2.10 -12.27 -23.89
C GLY A 46 1.76 -13.76 -23.81
N VAL A 47 1.53 -14.36 -24.98
CA VAL A 47 1.17 -15.78 -25.13
C VAL A 47 2.26 -16.70 -24.58
N ASP A 48 3.53 -16.31 -24.68
CA ASP A 48 4.66 -17.08 -24.16
C ASP A 48 4.69 -17.18 -22.62
N ALA A 49 3.94 -16.30 -21.94
CA ALA A 49 3.79 -16.34 -20.47
C ALA A 49 2.58 -17.17 -20.02
N GLU A 50 1.78 -17.70 -20.94
CA GLU A 50 0.64 -18.56 -20.60
C GLU A 50 1.10 -19.90 -20.03
N HIS A 51 0.27 -20.46 -19.15
CA HIS A 51 0.53 -21.75 -18.52
C HIS A 51 -0.73 -22.61 -18.53
N VAL A 52 -0.57 -23.92 -18.69
CA VAL A 52 -1.71 -24.86 -18.77
C VAL A 52 -2.62 -24.78 -17.53
N ASP A 53 -2.04 -24.63 -16.34
CA ASP A 53 -2.80 -24.53 -15.09
C ASP A 53 -3.61 -23.22 -14.98
N THR A 54 -3.04 -22.09 -15.45
CA THR A 54 -3.79 -20.82 -15.48
C THR A 54 -4.87 -20.86 -16.54
N ASN A 55 -4.60 -21.46 -17.70
CA ASN A 55 -5.57 -21.59 -18.79
C ASN A 55 -6.75 -22.47 -18.35
N LYS A 56 -6.47 -23.58 -17.65
CA LYS A 56 -7.50 -24.42 -17.04
C LYS A 56 -8.36 -23.66 -16.03
N ALA A 57 -7.78 -22.82 -15.18
CA ALA A 57 -8.55 -22.00 -14.24
C ALA A 57 -9.45 -20.97 -14.96
N VAL A 58 -8.97 -20.39 -16.07
CA VAL A 58 -9.76 -19.49 -16.93
C VAL A 58 -10.94 -20.24 -17.57
N ASP A 59 -10.68 -21.44 -18.10
CA ASP A 59 -11.71 -22.26 -18.75
C ASP A 59 -12.75 -22.79 -17.76
N GLU A 60 -12.34 -23.28 -16.59
CA GLU A 60 -13.24 -23.76 -15.54
C GLU A 60 -14.10 -22.65 -14.93
N THR A 61 -13.71 -21.38 -15.09
CA THR A 61 -14.48 -20.21 -14.65
C THR A 61 -15.09 -19.43 -15.81
N ARG A 62 -15.17 -20.04 -17.00
CA ARG A 62 -15.69 -19.38 -18.20
C ARG A 62 -17.12 -18.88 -17.95
N GLY A 63 -17.34 -17.59 -18.21
CA GLY A 63 -18.64 -16.94 -18.04
C GLY A 63 -18.96 -16.49 -16.61
N ILE A 64 -18.21 -16.97 -15.61
CA ILE A 64 -18.44 -16.59 -14.21
C ILE A 64 -17.93 -15.16 -13.99
N LEU A 65 -18.78 -14.35 -13.36
CA LEU A 65 -18.52 -12.97 -12.94
C LEU A 65 -18.95 -12.75 -11.49
N ALA A 66 -18.35 -11.75 -10.86
CA ALA A 66 -18.86 -11.23 -9.60
C ALA A 66 -19.73 -10.00 -9.82
N TYR A 67 -20.80 -9.89 -9.04
CA TYR A 67 -21.76 -8.79 -9.07
C TYR A 67 -21.97 -8.23 -7.68
N HIS A 68 -22.28 -6.95 -7.59
CA HIS A 68 -22.80 -6.33 -6.38
C HIS A 68 -24.03 -5.50 -6.74
N SER A 69 -25.17 -5.79 -6.10
CA SER A 69 -26.44 -5.12 -6.40
C SER A 69 -26.78 -5.14 -7.90
N GLY A 70 -26.62 -6.31 -8.55
CA GLY A 70 -26.93 -6.54 -9.97
C GLY A 70 -25.92 -5.94 -10.97
N ASN A 71 -24.89 -5.22 -10.52
CA ASN A 71 -23.87 -4.62 -11.38
C ASN A 71 -22.56 -5.41 -11.28
N VAL A 72 -21.82 -5.52 -12.39
CA VAL A 72 -20.48 -6.16 -12.39
C VAL A 72 -19.59 -5.46 -11.36
N ALA A 73 -19.09 -6.23 -10.39
CA ALA A 73 -18.29 -5.72 -9.28
C ALA A 73 -16.85 -5.43 -9.72
N ASP A 74 -16.24 -4.41 -9.14
CA ASP A 74 -14.82 -4.12 -9.30
C ASP A 74 -14.00 -5.01 -8.35
N LEU A 75 -13.27 -5.98 -8.91
CA LEU A 75 -12.50 -6.96 -8.14
C LEU A 75 -11.00 -6.65 -8.15
N PHE A 76 -10.62 -5.61 -7.42
CA PHE A 76 -9.22 -5.20 -7.33
C PHE A 76 -8.38 -6.17 -6.51
N TYR A 77 -7.11 -6.31 -6.86
CA TYR A 77 -6.23 -7.25 -6.20
C TYR A 77 -4.79 -6.74 -6.16
N HIS A 78 -4.04 -7.24 -5.18
CA HIS A 78 -2.66 -6.85 -4.92
C HIS A 78 -1.85 -8.06 -4.42
N SER A 79 -0.52 -7.94 -4.31
CA SER A 79 0.33 -9.10 -4.00
C SER A 79 0.09 -9.65 -2.60
N SER A 80 0.31 -8.83 -1.56
CA SER A 80 0.11 -9.23 -0.16
C SER A 80 -0.42 -8.05 0.64
N SER A 81 -1.41 -8.28 1.49
CA SER A 81 -1.98 -7.22 2.32
C SER A 81 -1.11 -6.89 3.54
N GLY A 82 -0.27 -7.83 4.00
CA GLY A 82 0.53 -7.70 5.22
C GLY A 82 -0.26 -7.91 6.52
N GLY A 83 -1.48 -8.46 6.41
CA GLY A 83 -2.33 -8.82 7.54
C GLY A 83 -3.74 -8.22 7.50
N LYS A 84 -3.96 -7.15 6.73
CA LYS A 84 -5.24 -6.43 6.60
C LYS A 84 -5.35 -5.71 5.26
N THR A 85 -6.52 -5.73 4.64
CA THR A 85 -6.80 -4.94 3.42
C THR A 85 -7.26 -3.53 3.77
N GLU A 86 -7.59 -2.71 2.77
CA GLU A 86 -7.91 -1.29 2.94
C GLU A 86 -9.29 -0.92 2.38
N ASN A 87 -9.85 0.20 2.83
CA ASN A 87 -11.05 0.82 2.29
C ASN A 87 -10.78 1.58 0.98
N SER A 88 -11.74 1.55 0.04
CA SER A 88 -11.54 2.13 -1.29
C SER A 88 -11.28 3.63 -1.30
N GLU A 89 -11.85 4.40 -0.38
CA GLU A 89 -11.65 5.84 -0.21
C GLU A 89 -10.27 6.22 0.33
N ASN A 90 -9.58 5.26 0.95
CA ASN A 90 -8.22 5.45 1.45
C ASN A 90 -7.19 5.22 0.34
N ILE A 91 -7.54 4.50 -0.73
CA ILE A 91 -6.69 4.27 -1.90
C ILE A 91 -7.07 5.19 -3.07
N TRP A 92 -8.37 5.38 -3.31
CA TRP A 92 -8.95 6.26 -4.34
C TRP A 92 -9.87 7.30 -3.70
N SER A 93 -10.95 7.71 -4.37
CA SER A 93 -11.76 8.85 -3.91
C SER A 93 -13.05 8.44 -3.19
N ASN A 94 -13.72 7.39 -3.65
CA ASN A 94 -15.09 7.08 -3.23
C ASN A 94 -15.14 5.82 -2.36
N ALA A 95 -16.03 5.85 -1.37
CA ALA A 95 -16.43 4.65 -0.66
C ALA A 95 -17.29 3.76 -1.58
N VAL A 96 -16.90 2.49 -1.68
CA VAL A 96 -17.60 1.44 -2.42
C VAL A 96 -17.98 0.32 -1.44
N PRO A 97 -19.27 0.00 -1.25
CA PRO A 97 -19.76 -0.85 -0.16
C PRO A 97 -19.09 -2.22 0.00
N TYR A 98 -18.67 -2.84 -1.10
CA TYR A 98 -18.03 -4.16 -1.11
C TYR A 98 -16.50 -4.12 -1.18
N LEU A 99 -15.90 -2.92 -1.28
CA LEU A 99 -14.45 -2.71 -1.23
C LEU A 99 -14.08 -2.07 0.10
N ARG A 100 -14.15 -2.88 1.15
CA ARG A 100 -13.87 -2.51 2.53
C ARG A 100 -12.64 -3.27 3.03
N GLY A 101 -11.91 -2.66 3.95
CA GLY A 101 -10.83 -3.31 4.69
C GLY A 101 -11.36 -4.50 5.48
N VAL A 102 -10.67 -5.63 5.37
CA VAL A 102 -10.91 -6.84 6.15
C VAL A 102 -9.59 -7.31 6.77
N GLU A 103 -9.67 -7.99 7.91
CA GLU A 103 -8.55 -8.79 8.41
C GLU A 103 -8.15 -9.81 7.33
N ASP A 104 -6.86 -10.09 7.22
CA ASP A 104 -6.30 -11.04 6.27
C ASP A 104 -5.11 -11.78 6.92
N PRO A 105 -5.38 -12.63 7.92
CA PRO A 105 -4.34 -13.45 8.55
C PRO A 105 -3.73 -14.47 7.56
N TYR A 106 -4.40 -14.72 6.43
CA TYR A 106 -3.96 -15.64 5.40
C TYR A 106 -2.79 -15.09 4.58
N SER A 107 -2.67 -13.77 4.47
CA SER A 107 -1.50 -13.14 3.86
C SER A 107 -0.23 -13.26 4.68
N LEU A 108 -0.34 -13.59 5.97
CA LEU A 108 0.81 -13.67 6.86
C LEU A 108 1.70 -14.89 6.51
N GLY A 109 3.00 -14.74 6.77
CA GLY A 109 4.07 -15.61 6.27
C GLY A 109 4.44 -15.40 4.81
N SER A 110 3.87 -14.42 4.10
CA SER A 110 4.26 -14.12 2.72
C SER A 110 5.66 -13.48 2.66
N PRO A 111 6.39 -13.55 1.52
CA PRO A 111 7.72 -12.95 1.40
C PRO A 111 7.77 -11.43 1.62
N ASN A 112 6.63 -10.75 1.62
CA ASN A 112 6.53 -9.31 1.84
C ASN A 112 5.78 -8.95 3.14
N ASP A 113 5.63 -9.90 4.05
CA ASP A 113 5.14 -9.66 5.41
C ASP A 113 5.99 -8.67 6.21
N TYR A 114 7.25 -8.59 5.82
CA TYR A 114 8.20 -7.63 6.32
C TYR A 114 9.10 -7.19 5.17
N TRP A 115 9.37 -5.90 5.11
CA TRP A 115 10.37 -5.33 4.21
C TRP A 115 11.03 -4.12 4.83
N GLU A 116 12.26 -3.86 4.41
CA GLU A 116 13.01 -2.66 4.77
C GLU A 116 13.39 -1.88 3.52
N TYR A 117 13.36 -0.56 3.62
CA TYR A 117 13.89 0.33 2.61
C TYR A 117 14.67 1.47 3.29
N LYS A 118 15.96 1.58 2.94
CA LYS A 118 16.85 2.62 3.45
C LYS A 118 17.04 3.68 2.38
N ILE A 119 16.92 4.94 2.78
CA ILE A 119 17.14 6.09 1.90
C ILE A 119 17.76 7.24 2.70
N SER A 120 18.79 7.87 2.15
CA SER A 120 19.45 9.03 2.76
C SER A 120 18.65 10.31 2.54
N LYS A 121 18.93 11.33 3.38
CA LYS A 121 18.39 12.68 3.24
C LYS A 121 18.65 13.27 1.85
N SER A 122 19.85 13.10 1.30
CA SER A 122 20.20 13.63 -0.02
C SER A 122 19.43 12.93 -1.15
N GLU A 123 19.20 11.61 -1.03
CA GLU A 123 18.36 10.87 -1.97
C GLU A 123 16.90 11.31 -1.94
N ILE A 124 16.31 11.54 -0.75
CA ILE A 124 14.97 12.10 -0.62
C ILE A 124 14.89 13.48 -1.29
N GLU A 125 15.86 14.34 -1.00
CA GLU A 125 15.90 15.68 -1.58
C GLU A 125 15.96 15.66 -3.11
N ASN A 126 16.86 14.84 -3.67
CA ASN A 126 16.97 14.64 -5.11
C ASN A 126 15.69 14.07 -5.72
N LEU A 127 15.04 13.14 -5.03
CA LEU A 127 13.78 12.54 -5.46
C LEU A 127 12.67 13.59 -5.56
N LEU A 128 12.51 14.43 -4.52
CA LEU A 128 11.54 15.52 -4.52
C LEU A 128 11.82 16.54 -5.64
N ARG A 129 13.08 16.95 -5.81
CA ARG A 129 13.51 17.85 -6.89
C ARG A 129 13.19 17.27 -8.27
N SER A 130 13.46 15.97 -8.49
CA SER A 130 13.16 15.29 -9.76
C SER A 130 11.67 15.25 -10.11
N LYS A 131 10.79 15.39 -9.10
CA LYS A 131 9.33 15.46 -9.26
C LYS A 131 8.81 16.91 -9.27
N GLY A 132 9.69 17.90 -9.38
CA GLY A 132 9.33 19.32 -9.40
C GLY A 132 8.83 19.84 -8.05
N LYS A 133 9.16 19.16 -6.94
CA LYS A 133 8.80 19.59 -5.58
C LYS A 133 9.98 20.29 -4.93
N ASN A 134 9.97 21.62 -4.94
CA ASN A 134 11.03 22.43 -4.33
C ASN A 134 10.60 22.86 -2.91
N ILE A 135 11.33 22.40 -1.90
CA ILE A 135 11.10 22.70 -0.48
C ILE A 135 12.31 23.37 0.17
N GLY A 136 13.30 23.79 -0.63
CA GLY A 136 14.60 24.22 -0.11
C GLY A 136 15.43 23.05 0.39
N ASN A 137 16.18 23.23 1.49
CA ASN A 137 16.95 22.15 2.09
C ASN A 137 15.99 21.20 2.82
N PHE A 138 16.09 19.91 2.55
CA PHE A 138 15.25 18.92 3.22
C PHE A 138 15.56 18.84 4.72
N LEU A 139 14.55 19.02 5.56
CA LEU A 139 14.67 19.03 7.02
C LEU A 139 14.12 17.73 7.65
N GLY A 140 13.02 17.19 7.14
CA GLY A 140 12.47 15.95 7.69
C GLY A 140 11.15 15.49 7.09
N ILE A 141 10.61 14.41 7.65
CA ILE A 141 9.36 13.77 7.21
C ILE A 141 8.34 13.81 8.34
N ARG A 142 7.09 14.12 8.02
CA ARG A 142 5.95 14.10 8.95
C ARG A 142 4.86 13.17 8.41
N ILE A 143 4.34 12.30 9.27
CA ILE A 143 3.17 11.46 8.94
C ILE A 143 1.92 12.21 9.41
N ASP A 144 1.15 12.71 8.45
CA ASP A 144 0.00 13.60 8.74
C ASP A 144 -1.31 12.83 8.87
N LYS A 145 -1.41 11.65 8.25
CA LYS A 145 -2.62 10.81 8.33
C LYS A 145 -2.30 9.35 8.11
N ILE A 146 -2.87 8.50 8.97
CA ILE A 146 -2.89 7.04 8.86
C ILE A 146 -4.37 6.61 8.79
N SER A 147 -4.68 5.59 7.99
CA SER A 147 -6.00 4.97 7.96
C SER A 147 -6.26 4.14 9.22
N GLU A 148 -7.52 3.82 9.44
CA GLU A 148 -7.99 2.79 10.37
C GLU A 148 -7.35 1.41 10.13
N ASN A 149 -6.88 1.14 8.90
CA ASN A 149 -6.17 -0.09 8.53
C ASN A 149 -4.65 0.11 8.46
N GLU A 150 -4.12 1.10 9.20
CA GLU A 150 -2.69 1.33 9.47
C GLU A 150 -1.83 1.72 8.26
N ARG A 151 -2.44 2.13 7.14
CA ARG A 151 -1.74 2.65 5.98
C ARG A 151 -1.58 4.16 6.06
N ILE A 152 -0.38 4.66 5.78
CA ILE A 152 -0.11 6.09 5.67
C ILE A 152 -0.86 6.65 4.46
N LEU A 153 -1.73 7.63 4.71
CA LEU A 153 -2.54 8.31 3.71
C LEU A 153 -1.95 9.66 3.31
N LYS A 154 -1.21 10.32 4.21
CA LYS A 154 -0.57 11.61 3.96
C LYS A 154 0.83 11.64 4.58
N LEU A 155 1.82 11.89 3.73
CA LEU A 155 3.22 12.01 4.11
C LEU A 155 3.74 13.37 3.64
N THR A 156 4.22 14.17 4.57
CA THR A 156 4.71 15.52 4.30
C THR A 156 6.22 15.58 4.44
N PHE A 157 6.87 16.15 3.44
CA PHE A 157 8.30 16.43 3.43
C PHE A 157 8.50 17.91 3.73
N VAL A 158 9.20 18.19 4.82
CA VAL A 158 9.43 19.54 5.32
C VAL A 158 10.83 19.98 4.91
N GLY A 159 10.95 21.19 4.38
CA GLY A 159 12.21 21.85 4.12
C GLY A 159 12.23 23.27 4.68
N ASP A 160 13.37 23.95 4.57
CA ASP A 160 13.55 25.30 5.12
C ASP A 160 12.82 26.40 4.33
N SER A 161 12.38 26.09 3.12
CA SER A 161 11.70 27.03 2.22
C SER A 161 10.22 26.67 2.00
N GLY A 162 9.73 25.62 2.65
CA GLY A 162 8.33 25.16 2.55
C GLY A 162 8.18 23.67 2.80
N GLU A 163 6.98 23.15 2.56
CA GLU A 163 6.69 21.72 2.66
C GLU A 163 5.92 21.22 1.45
N THR A 164 5.99 19.91 1.20
CA THR A 164 5.15 19.24 0.19
C THR A 164 4.52 17.99 0.79
N THR A 165 3.20 17.85 0.62
CA THR A 165 2.46 16.66 1.01
C THR A 165 2.24 15.74 -0.19
N ILE A 166 2.44 14.45 0.03
CA ILE A 166 2.12 13.39 -0.93
C ILE A 166 1.08 12.48 -0.29
N GLU A 167 0.07 12.08 -1.06
CA GLU A 167 -1.08 11.35 -0.53
C GLU A 167 -1.26 9.98 -1.20
N LYS A 168 -1.74 9.00 -0.42
CA LYS A 168 -2.20 7.68 -0.89
C LYS A 168 -1.15 6.97 -1.77
N GLU A 169 -1.56 6.38 -2.90
CA GLU A 169 -0.65 5.66 -3.80
C GLU A 169 0.50 6.51 -4.34
N ALA A 170 0.35 7.84 -4.38
CA ALA A 170 1.42 8.70 -4.87
C ALA A 170 2.66 8.65 -3.97
N ILE A 171 2.56 8.24 -2.69
CA ILE A 171 3.75 8.12 -1.83
C ILE A 171 4.59 6.92 -2.28
N ARG A 172 4.00 5.78 -2.63
CA ARG A 172 4.76 4.67 -3.27
C ARG A 172 5.31 5.07 -4.62
N GLY A 173 4.52 5.81 -5.40
CA GLY A 173 4.95 6.35 -6.69
C GLY A 173 6.15 7.29 -6.59
N LEU A 174 6.30 8.01 -5.47
CA LEU A 174 7.47 8.85 -5.20
C LEU A 174 8.73 7.98 -5.07
N PHE A 175 8.73 6.98 -4.19
CA PHE A 175 9.92 6.15 -3.89
C PHE A 175 10.14 4.98 -4.86
N GLY A 176 9.16 4.69 -5.71
CA GLY A 176 9.14 3.54 -6.61
C GLY A 176 8.51 2.31 -5.95
N TYR A 177 7.64 1.63 -6.69
CA TYR A 177 6.80 0.55 -6.17
C TYR A 177 7.54 -0.70 -5.66
N SER A 178 8.78 -0.91 -6.11
CA SER A 178 9.65 -2.01 -5.66
C SER A 178 10.41 -1.68 -4.37
N ASN A 179 10.70 -0.39 -4.13
CA ASN A 179 11.38 0.09 -2.94
C ASN A 179 10.36 0.26 -1.80
N LEU A 180 9.34 1.08 -2.03
CA LEU A 180 8.23 1.25 -1.09
C LEU A 180 7.07 0.33 -1.49
N LYS A 181 7.13 -0.89 -0.96
CA LYS A 181 6.23 -1.98 -1.36
C LYS A 181 4.78 -1.71 -0.97
N SER A 182 4.51 -0.99 0.11
CA SER A 182 3.15 -0.62 0.52
C SER A 182 3.16 0.72 1.29
N ASN A 183 1.97 1.26 1.55
CA ASN A 183 1.80 2.39 2.48
C ASN A 183 1.70 1.97 3.95
N TRP A 184 1.87 0.69 4.26
CA TRP A 184 1.85 0.20 5.64
C TRP A 184 3.29 0.09 6.14
N PHE A 185 3.80 1.19 6.69
CA PHE A 185 5.17 1.26 7.19
C PHE A 185 5.35 2.24 8.34
N THR A 186 6.43 2.07 9.06
CA THR A 186 6.98 3.03 10.04
C THR A 186 8.29 3.60 9.50
N ILE A 187 8.68 4.78 9.98
CA ILE A 187 9.93 5.43 9.63
C ILE A 187 10.79 5.54 10.88
N ASN A 188 11.99 4.96 10.83
CA ASN A 188 12.99 5.03 11.88
C ASN A 188 14.21 5.81 11.42
N SER A 189 14.72 6.71 12.26
CA SER A 189 15.99 7.40 12.05
C SER A 189 17.13 6.56 12.61
N GLN A 190 18.01 6.03 11.76
CA GLN A 190 19.23 5.36 12.23
C GLN A 190 20.29 6.44 12.46
N ASN A 191 20.71 6.64 13.72
CA ASN A 191 21.67 7.65 14.16
C ASN A 191 21.23 9.12 14.08
N THR A 192 20.49 9.58 15.10
CA THR A 192 20.97 10.52 16.13
C THR A 192 19.79 10.90 17.01
N LYS A 193 19.99 10.87 18.32
CA LYS A 193 19.06 11.39 19.31
C LYS A 193 18.83 12.88 19.01
N ASN A 194 17.78 13.25 18.28
CA ASN A 194 17.27 14.62 18.18
C ASN A 194 15.86 14.58 17.58
N THR A 195 14.87 14.24 18.40
CA THR A 195 13.48 14.63 18.13
C THR A 195 13.38 16.14 18.29
N GLN A 196 13.35 16.88 17.17
CA GLN A 196 13.01 18.30 17.17
C GLN A 196 11.49 18.44 17.07
N SER A 197 10.83 18.62 18.21
CA SER A 197 9.48 19.17 18.23
C SER A 197 9.58 20.65 17.85
N ILE A 198 9.12 21.02 16.66
CA ILE A 198 8.99 22.43 16.27
C ILE A 198 7.82 23.00 17.06
N VAL A 199 8.11 23.58 18.22
CA VAL A 199 7.17 24.46 18.94
C VAL A 199 7.44 25.87 18.42
N SER A 200 6.45 26.46 17.77
CA SER A 200 6.43 27.88 17.41
C SER A 200 6.67 28.72 18.66
N ASP A 201 7.53 29.73 18.52
CA ASP A 201 7.91 30.71 19.54
C ASP A 201 8.88 30.21 20.61
N SER A 202 10.16 30.00 20.27
CA SER A 202 11.34 30.33 21.11
C SER A 202 12.68 29.99 20.45
N TYR A 203 13.70 30.79 20.77
CA TYR A 203 15.08 30.82 20.25
C TYR A 203 15.77 29.44 20.17
N ILE A 204 16.43 29.15 19.03
CA ILE A 204 17.35 28.01 18.89
C ILE A 204 18.72 28.41 19.46
N ALA A 205 19.08 27.86 20.62
CA ALA A 205 20.46 27.78 21.06
C ALA A 205 20.97 26.36 20.81
N ALA A 206 21.88 26.23 19.84
CA ALA A 206 22.72 25.04 19.74
C ALA A 206 23.62 24.96 20.97
N LEU A 207 23.79 23.77 21.55
CA LEU A 207 25.05 23.29 22.12
C LEU A 207 24.90 21.81 22.53
N ASN A 208 26.02 21.10 22.41
CA ASN A 208 26.21 19.70 22.75
C ASN A 208 25.85 19.42 24.23
N ASP A 209 25.41 18.20 24.49
CA ASP A 209 25.12 17.61 25.80
C ASP A 209 23.83 18.08 26.52
N LEU A 210 22.85 17.17 26.50
CA LEU A 210 21.84 16.93 27.53
C LEU A 210 21.01 18.14 28.02
N GLN A 211 19.77 18.29 27.53
CA GLN A 211 18.71 18.94 28.31
C GLN A 211 17.38 18.15 28.28
N LEU A 212 16.94 17.77 29.48
CA LEU A 212 15.62 17.23 29.80
C LEU A 212 14.53 18.27 29.50
N PHE A 213 13.44 17.84 28.87
CA PHE A 213 12.15 18.54 28.98
C PHE A 213 11.16 17.66 29.73
N LEU A 214 10.93 18.01 30.99
CA LEU A 214 9.83 17.51 31.82
C LEU A 214 8.57 18.33 31.48
N ASN A 215 7.61 17.73 30.78
CA ASN A 215 6.23 18.22 30.81
C ASN A 215 5.45 17.42 31.85
N LYS A 216 4.84 18.15 32.78
CA LYS A 216 4.21 17.65 34.01
C LYS A 216 2.78 17.19 33.73
N SER A 217 2.62 16.10 32.98
CA SER A 217 1.41 15.25 33.00
C SER A 217 1.63 13.99 32.17
N GLU A 218 1.71 12.86 32.88
CA GLU A 218 1.50 11.47 32.42
C GLU A 218 2.67 10.67 31.79
N SER A 219 3.31 9.91 32.69
CA SER A 219 3.94 8.58 32.55
C SER A 219 4.85 8.26 31.34
N ASN A 220 6.16 8.32 31.60
CA ASN A 220 7.21 7.66 30.84
C ASN A 220 7.12 6.12 30.94
N LYS A 221 7.04 5.44 29.80
CA LYS A 221 7.56 4.08 29.62
C LYS A 221 8.63 4.09 28.54
N ILE A 222 9.89 3.97 28.96
CA ILE A 222 11.04 3.79 28.07
C ILE A 222 11.14 2.29 27.76
N ASN A 223 10.83 1.92 26.52
CA ASN A 223 11.29 0.70 25.86
C ASN A 223 11.19 0.92 24.33
N GLY A 224 12.29 1.32 23.69
CA GLY A 224 12.56 1.12 22.25
C GLY A 224 11.65 1.72 21.18
N TYR A 225 10.50 2.31 21.54
CA TYR A 225 9.52 2.86 20.62
C TYR A 225 9.01 4.17 21.21
N SER A 226 9.56 5.30 20.78
CA SER A 226 8.89 6.58 20.98
C SER A 226 7.64 6.55 20.13
N ASN A 227 6.47 6.53 20.78
CA ASN A 227 5.21 6.83 20.12
C ASN A 227 5.30 8.27 19.59
N LEU A 228 5.70 8.41 18.32
CA LEU A 228 5.65 9.68 17.60
C LEU A 228 4.19 10.14 17.63
N SER A 229 3.96 11.35 18.11
CA SER A 229 2.63 11.96 18.00
C SER A 229 2.34 12.18 16.51
N ASN A 230 1.06 12.10 16.13
CA ASN A 230 0.62 12.60 14.83
C ASN A 230 1.07 14.07 14.75
N ASN A 231 2.05 14.36 13.88
CA ASN A 231 2.70 15.65 13.58
C ASN A 231 4.17 15.84 14.01
N ASP A 232 4.84 14.87 14.63
CA ASP A 232 6.28 15.00 14.86
C ASP A 232 7.08 14.93 13.55
N ILE A 233 8.08 15.81 13.40
CA ILE A 233 9.00 15.82 12.26
C ILE A 233 10.16 14.87 12.56
N ILE A 234 10.28 13.85 11.72
CA ILE A 234 11.34 12.84 11.78
C ILE A 234 12.55 13.39 11.00
N THR A 235 13.62 13.71 11.73
CA THR A 235 14.86 14.27 11.19
C THR A 235 15.98 13.24 11.27
N SER A 236 16.65 12.96 10.16
CA SER A 236 17.83 12.10 10.12
C SER A 236 18.69 12.34 8.88
N GLN A 237 19.93 11.86 8.92
CA GLN A 237 20.72 11.70 7.70
C GLN A 237 20.29 10.47 6.91
N ASP A 238 19.82 9.43 7.58
CA ASP A 238 19.38 8.17 6.98
C ASP A 238 18.02 7.73 7.53
N TYR A 239 17.08 7.43 6.63
CA TYR A 239 15.74 6.99 6.96
C TYR A 239 15.58 5.50 6.65
N LEU A 240 15.14 4.75 7.64
CA LEU A 240 14.78 3.34 7.53
C LEU A 240 13.25 3.19 7.56
N PHE A 241 12.69 2.85 6.42
CA PHE A 241 11.28 2.50 6.26
C PHE A 241 11.15 1.00 6.52
N GLN A 242 10.28 0.62 7.44
CA GLN A 242 9.98 -0.78 7.75
C GLN A 242 8.49 -1.00 7.59
N GLY A 243 8.09 -1.95 6.75
CA GLY A 243 6.68 -2.11 6.44
C GLY A 243 6.26 -3.53 6.15
N LYS A 244 4.97 -3.66 5.84
CA LYS A 244 4.27 -4.93 5.63
C LYS A 244 3.46 -4.91 4.35
N GLY A 245 3.29 -6.06 3.73
CA GLY A 245 2.53 -6.23 2.50
C GLY A 245 3.22 -5.65 1.26
N TYR A 246 2.62 -5.91 0.11
CA TYR A 246 3.05 -5.40 -1.19
C TYR A 246 1.84 -5.11 -2.08
N GLY A 247 1.68 -3.83 -2.42
CA GLY A 247 0.66 -3.30 -3.31
C GLY A 247 -0.24 -2.31 -2.60
N HIS A 248 -1.32 -1.93 -3.27
CA HIS A 248 -2.24 -0.90 -2.79
C HIS A 248 -3.13 -1.38 -1.62
N GLY A 249 -3.17 -2.68 -1.33
CA GLY A 249 -3.89 -3.20 -0.16
C GLY A 249 -5.41 -3.30 -0.29
N LEU A 250 -5.99 -2.94 -1.43
CA LEU A 250 -7.44 -2.96 -1.66
C LEU A 250 -7.90 -4.27 -2.29
N GLY A 251 -9.05 -4.77 -1.84
CA GLY A 251 -9.65 -6.00 -2.37
C GLY A 251 -8.82 -7.24 -2.07
N MET A 252 -8.71 -8.14 -3.03
CA MET A 252 -8.13 -9.47 -2.82
C MET A 252 -6.60 -9.44 -2.71
N SER A 253 -6.08 -9.97 -1.61
CA SER A 253 -4.66 -10.30 -1.43
C SER A 253 -4.33 -11.60 -2.15
N GLN A 254 -3.37 -11.59 -3.08
CA GLN A 254 -3.00 -12.78 -3.84
C GLN A 254 -2.41 -13.86 -2.92
N TYR A 255 -1.50 -13.50 -2.02
CA TYR A 255 -0.95 -14.44 -1.04
C TYR A 255 -2.02 -14.93 -0.04
N GLY A 256 -2.95 -14.07 0.35
CA GLY A 256 -4.07 -14.49 1.20
C GLY A 256 -4.99 -15.47 0.47
N ALA A 257 -5.35 -15.20 -0.79
CA ALA A 257 -6.11 -16.12 -1.63
C ALA A 257 -5.39 -17.47 -1.82
N LYS A 258 -4.07 -17.47 -2.02
CA LYS A 258 -3.25 -18.70 -2.07
C LYS A 258 -3.41 -19.52 -0.79
N LYS A 259 -3.25 -18.89 0.37
CA LYS A 259 -3.29 -19.58 1.66
C LYS A 259 -4.69 -20.08 2.00
N MET A 260 -5.73 -19.31 1.69
CA MET A 260 -7.12 -19.77 1.80
C MET A 260 -7.36 -20.99 0.90
N ALA A 261 -6.94 -20.95 -0.36
CA ALA A 261 -7.09 -22.09 -1.27
C ALA A 261 -6.34 -23.34 -0.77
N GLU A 262 -5.14 -23.18 -0.19
CA GLU A 262 -4.39 -24.26 0.48
C GLU A 262 -5.11 -24.84 1.71
N GLN A 263 -5.99 -24.06 2.36
CA GLN A 263 -6.84 -24.50 3.46
C GLN A 263 -8.19 -25.08 3.00
N GLY A 264 -8.40 -25.20 1.69
CA GLY A 264 -9.57 -25.85 1.10
C GLY A 264 -10.73 -24.93 0.75
N TYR A 265 -10.58 -23.61 0.90
CA TYR A 265 -11.60 -22.65 0.48
C TYR A 265 -11.73 -22.65 -1.05
N THR A 266 -12.97 -22.56 -1.54
CA THR A 266 -13.26 -22.43 -2.97
C THR A 266 -13.01 -21.02 -3.47
N PHE A 267 -12.91 -20.84 -4.79
CA PHE A 267 -12.71 -19.51 -5.38
C PHE A 267 -13.82 -18.51 -5.00
N ASP A 268 -15.07 -18.95 -4.87
CA ASP A 268 -16.19 -18.07 -4.54
C ASP A 268 -16.19 -17.68 -3.06
N GLU A 269 -15.78 -18.58 -2.16
CA GLU A 269 -15.55 -18.26 -0.75
C GLU A 269 -14.40 -17.26 -0.58
N ILE A 270 -13.30 -17.44 -1.33
CA ILE A 270 -12.18 -16.49 -1.36
C ILE A 270 -12.66 -15.12 -1.81
N LEU A 271 -13.38 -15.02 -2.93
CA LEU A 271 -13.88 -13.73 -3.42
C LEU A 271 -14.86 -13.09 -2.43
N LYS A 272 -15.83 -13.83 -1.91
CA LYS A 272 -16.79 -13.33 -0.90
C LYS A 272 -16.12 -12.96 0.44
N TYR A 273 -14.94 -13.51 0.72
CA TYR A 273 -14.15 -13.10 1.88
C TYR A 273 -13.64 -11.67 1.72
N TYR A 274 -12.98 -11.36 0.60
CA TYR A 274 -12.38 -10.04 0.34
C TYR A 274 -13.39 -8.99 -0.11
N PHE A 275 -14.49 -9.40 -0.74
CA PHE A 275 -15.51 -8.51 -1.29
C PHE A 275 -16.86 -8.83 -0.65
N LYS A 276 -17.19 -8.15 0.46
CA LYS A 276 -18.43 -8.44 1.20
C LYS A 276 -19.66 -8.05 0.39
N GLY A 277 -20.66 -8.92 0.34
CA GLY A 277 -21.93 -8.66 -0.34
C GLY A 277 -21.91 -8.82 -1.86
N ILE A 278 -20.88 -9.47 -2.42
CA ILE A 278 -20.90 -9.85 -3.84
C ILE A 278 -21.60 -11.20 -4.05
N ASP A 279 -22.21 -11.34 -5.21
CA ASP A 279 -22.68 -12.59 -5.79
C ASP A 279 -21.69 -13.06 -6.85
N VAL A 280 -21.47 -14.37 -6.96
CA VAL A 280 -20.54 -14.95 -7.95
C VAL A 280 -21.28 -16.04 -8.71
N TYR A 281 -21.52 -15.83 -10.01
CA TYR A 281 -22.23 -16.76 -10.90
C TYR A 281 -21.87 -16.54 -12.37
#